data_AF-A0A7W8MEY4-F1
#
_entry.id   AF-A0A7W8MEY4-F1
#
_cell.length_a   1.000
_cell.length_b   1.000
_cell.length_c   1.000
_cell.angle_alpha   90.00
_cell.angle_beta   90.00
_cell.angle_gamma   90.00
#
_symmetry.space_group_name_H-M   'P 1'
#
loop_
_entity.id
_entity.type
_entity.pdbx_description
1 polymer ?
#
loop_
_entity_poly.entity_id
_entity_poly.type
_entity_poly.pdbx_seq_one_letter_code
_entity_poly.pdbx_strand_id
1 'polypeptide(L)'
;MSSFQDSVAAWTVDCFGEEIAQSTDERNHRFLEEALELVQACGATKEECHALVDYVFSRETGELEQEIGGVMVCLASLAAVHKVSMEACADTELLRIDNEETKAKIRQKHALKPNFGGIAAAARWFKEPLRTLKGDVIFASVKIPG
;
A
#
# COMPACT_ATOMS: atom_id res chain seq x y z
N MET A 1 8.42 -5.92 -27.01
CA MET A 1 7.46 -5.09 -26.26
C MET A 1 7.71 -5.39 -24.79
N SER A 2 7.90 -4.38 -23.95
CA SER A 2 7.99 -4.57 -22.50
C SER A 2 6.60 -4.95 -21.97
N SER A 3 6.54 -5.82 -20.97
CA SER A 3 5.29 -6.13 -20.29
C SER A 3 4.84 -4.94 -19.42
N PHE A 4 3.58 -4.94 -18.98
CA PHE A 4 3.11 -3.97 -17.99
C PHE A 4 3.98 -4.00 -16.73
N GLN A 5 4.36 -5.20 -16.27
CA GLN A 5 5.23 -5.39 -15.11
C GLN A 5 6.60 -4.73 -15.31
N ASP A 6 7.21 -4.87 -16.49
CA ASP A 6 8.50 -4.24 -16.80
C ASP A 6 8.39 -2.71 -16.79
N SER A 7 7.28 -2.17 -17.32
CA SER A 7 7.03 -0.73 -17.33
C SER A 7 6.83 -0.16 -15.92
N VAL A 8 6.12 -0.89 -15.05
CA VAL A 8 5.94 -0.51 -13.63
C VAL A 8 7.27 -0.59 -12.87
N ALA A 9 8.10 -1.61 -13.14
CA ALA A 9 9.42 -1.73 -12.53
C ALA A 9 10.32 -0.54 -12.92
N ALA A 10 10.36 -0.19 -14.20
CA ALA A 10 11.10 0.97 -14.70
C ALA A 10 10.60 2.28 -14.07
N TRP A 11 9.28 2.49 -14.01
CA TRP A 11 8.69 3.66 -13.37
C TRP A 11 9.02 3.74 -11.87
N THR A 12 9.03 2.61 -11.17
CA THR A 12 9.34 2.58 -9.74
C THR A 12 10.80 3.03 -9.49
N VAL A 13 11.74 2.57 -10.32
CA VAL A 13 13.14 3.01 -10.26
C VAL A 13 13.27 4.50 -10.61
N ASP A 14 12.60 4.98 -11.67
CA ASP A 14 12.61 6.42 -12.02
C ASP A 14 12.04 7.27 -10.88
N CYS A 15 10.93 6.84 -10.27
CA CYS A 15 10.23 7.63 -9.26
C CYS A 15 10.99 7.68 -7.94
N PHE A 16 11.50 6.54 -7.46
CA PHE A 16 12.02 6.39 -6.09
C PHE A 16 13.51 6.07 -6.00
N GLY A 17 14.18 5.72 -7.09
CA GLY A 17 15.54 5.21 -7.10
C GLY A 17 15.64 3.72 -6.76
N GLU A 18 16.78 3.11 -7.06
CA GLU A 18 17.00 1.65 -7.01
C GLU A 18 16.76 1.05 -5.62
N GLU A 19 17.26 1.69 -4.57
CA GLU A 19 17.18 1.18 -3.20
C GLU A 19 15.73 1.02 -2.73
N ILE A 20 14.90 2.05 -2.95
CA ILE A 20 13.49 2.02 -2.55
C ILE A 20 12.68 1.12 -3.50
N ALA A 21 13.01 1.11 -4.80
CA ALA A 21 12.33 0.27 -5.77
C ALA A 21 12.51 -1.23 -5.47
N GLN A 22 13.68 -1.63 -4.96
CA GLN A 22 13.99 -3.02 -4.60
C GLN A 22 13.62 -3.39 -3.15
N SER A 23 13.08 -2.46 -2.36
CA SER A 23 12.68 -2.73 -0.97
C SER A 23 11.43 -3.60 -0.90
N THR A 24 11.60 -4.86 -0.48
CA THR A 24 10.49 -5.81 -0.29
C THR A 24 9.44 -5.30 0.69
N ASP A 25 9.87 -4.62 1.75
CA ASP A 25 8.97 -4.07 2.76
C ASP A 25 8.11 -2.93 2.20
N GLU A 26 8.70 -2.01 1.43
CA GLU A 26 7.93 -0.92 0.79
C GLU A 26 6.96 -1.48 -0.25
N ARG A 27 7.39 -2.47 -1.06
CA ARG A 27 6.51 -3.09 -2.05
C ARG A 27 5.35 -3.84 -1.41
N ASN A 28 5.61 -4.59 -0.32
CA ASN A 28 4.57 -5.30 0.42
C ASN A 28 3.55 -4.34 1.04
N HIS A 29 4.04 -3.29 1.71
CA HIS A 29 3.20 -2.27 2.33
C HIS A 29 2.37 -1.49 1.32
N ARG A 30 2.96 -1.08 0.18
CA ARG A 30 2.21 -0.35 -0.84
C ARG A 30 1.16 -1.23 -1.52
N PHE A 31 1.47 -2.50 -1.76
CA PHE A 31 0.49 -3.45 -2.28
C PHE A 31 -0.68 -3.64 -1.31
N LEU A 32 -0.41 -3.82 -0.01
CA LEU A 32 -1.46 -3.96 1.01
C LEU A 32 -2.34 -2.71 1.10
N GLU A 33 -1.73 -1.52 1.03
CA GLU A 33 -2.47 -0.24 1.04
C GLU A 33 -3.44 -0.15 -0.15
N GLU A 34 -2.99 -0.41 -1.38
CA GLU A 34 -3.84 -0.41 -2.58
C GLU A 34 -4.94 -1.48 -2.51
N ALA A 35 -4.62 -2.68 -2.00
CA ALA A 35 -5.61 -3.73 -1.81
C ALA A 35 -6.71 -3.29 -0.82
N LEU A 36 -6.33 -2.61 0.27
CA LEU A 36 -7.27 -2.05 1.24
C LEU A 36 -8.10 -0.91 0.66
N GLU A 37 -7.48 0.00 -0.11
CA GLU A 37 -8.17 1.09 -0.82
C GLU A 37 -9.21 0.53 -1.82
N LEU A 38 -8.87 -0.53 -2.55
CA LEU A 38 -9.77 -1.20 -3.48
C LEU A 38 -10.96 -1.85 -2.76
N VAL A 39 -10.74 -2.67 -1.74
CA VAL A 39 -11.86 -3.33 -1.04
C VAL A 39 -12.73 -2.34 -0.27
N GLN A 40 -12.15 -1.23 0.23
CA GLN A 40 -12.90 -0.13 0.81
C GLN A 40 -13.83 0.51 -0.25
N ALA A 41 -13.33 0.76 -1.46
CA ALA A 41 -14.14 1.27 -2.56
C ALA A 41 -15.27 0.30 -2.96
N CYS A 42 -15.05 -1.01 -2.77
CA CYS A 42 -16.05 -2.07 -2.96
C CYS A 42 -17.02 -2.24 -1.78
N GLY A 43 -16.85 -1.48 -0.68
CA GLY A 43 -17.76 -1.47 0.47
C GLY A 43 -17.37 -2.38 1.63
N ALA A 44 -16.14 -2.94 1.64
CA ALA A 44 -15.64 -3.67 2.79
C ALA A 44 -15.47 -2.76 4.01
N THR A 45 -15.83 -3.30 5.18
CA THR A 45 -15.64 -2.63 6.47
C THR A 45 -14.25 -2.89 7.03
N LYS A 46 -13.80 -2.03 7.92
CA LYS A 46 -12.53 -2.19 8.63
C LYS A 46 -12.51 -3.48 9.46
N GLU A 47 -13.64 -3.83 10.07
CA GLU A 47 -13.82 -5.01 10.88
C GLU A 47 -13.68 -6.29 10.06
N GLU A 48 -14.26 -6.34 8.85
CA GLU A 48 -14.08 -7.46 7.91
C GLU A 48 -12.62 -7.61 7.48
N CYS A 49 -11.94 -6.49 7.16
CA CYS A 49 -10.52 -6.51 6.81
C CYS A 49 -9.66 -7.04 7.96
N HIS A 50 -9.91 -6.62 9.21
CA HIS A 50 -9.18 -7.13 10.37
C HIS A 50 -9.43 -8.62 10.63
N ALA A 51 -10.68 -9.08 10.50
CA ALA A 51 -11.00 -10.50 10.61
C ALA A 51 -10.26 -11.35 9.56
N LEU A 52 -10.11 -10.85 8.34
CA LEU A 52 -9.32 -11.51 7.28
C LEU A 52 -7.83 -11.54 7.61
N VAL A 53 -7.28 -10.47 8.19
CA VAL A 53 -5.89 -10.47 8.69
C VAL A 53 -5.71 -11.59 9.71
N ASP A 54 -6.55 -11.65 10.74
CA ASP A 54 -6.45 -12.69 11.78
C ASP A 54 -6.57 -14.10 11.18
N TYR A 55 -7.49 -14.29 10.22
CA TYR A 55 -7.66 -15.57 9.54
C TYR A 55 -6.43 -15.97 8.71
N VAL A 56 -5.91 -15.10 7.86
CA VAL A 56 -4.76 -15.41 6.98
C VAL A 56 -3.51 -15.68 7.81
N PHE A 57 -3.22 -14.86 8.81
CA PHE A 57 -2.03 -15.00 9.66
C PHE A 57 -2.13 -16.12 10.70
N SER A 58 -3.30 -16.76 10.85
CA SER A 58 -3.45 -17.97 11.66
C SER A 58 -2.97 -19.26 10.97
N ARG A 59 -2.67 -19.18 9.67
CA ARG A 59 -2.30 -20.32 8.82
C ARG A 59 -0.79 -20.36 8.55
N GLU A 60 -0.31 -21.50 8.06
CA GLU A 60 1.05 -21.60 7.51
C GLU A 60 1.21 -20.66 6.32
N THR A 61 2.40 -20.07 6.21
CA THR A 61 2.77 -19.18 5.09
C THR A 61 2.72 -19.95 3.77
N GLY A 62 2.07 -19.37 2.76
CA GLY A 62 2.01 -19.94 1.42
C GLY A 62 3.25 -19.66 0.58
N GLU A 63 3.38 -20.36 -0.55
CA GLU A 63 4.46 -20.15 -1.52
C GLU A 63 4.21 -18.90 -2.36
N LEU A 64 5.25 -18.08 -2.54
CA LEU A 64 5.14 -16.75 -3.17
C LEU A 64 4.44 -16.78 -4.54
N GLU A 65 4.84 -17.70 -5.40
CA GLU A 65 4.31 -17.83 -6.77
C GLU A 65 2.82 -18.18 -6.77
N GLN A 66 2.40 -19.02 -5.83
CA GLN A 66 1.00 -19.40 -5.66
C GLN A 66 0.17 -18.21 -5.18
N GLU A 67 0.67 -17.43 -4.21
CA GLU A 67 -0.05 -16.27 -3.68
C GLU A 67 -0.16 -15.13 -4.70
N ILE A 68 0.88 -14.91 -5.53
CA ILE A 68 0.80 -13.99 -6.67
C ILE A 68 -0.32 -14.40 -7.62
N GLY A 69 -0.41 -15.69 -7.97
CA GLY A 69 -1.48 -16.22 -8.82
C GLY A 69 -2.87 -16.06 -8.17
N GLY A 70 -2.98 -16.34 -6.88
CA GLY A 70 -4.21 -16.19 -6.12
C GLY A 70 -4.73 -14.74 -6.12
N VAL A 71 -3.86 -13.78 -5.85
CA VAL A 71 -4.17 -12.34 -5.92
C VAL A 71 -4.66 -11.96 -7.32
N MET A 72 -3.98 -12.40 -8.37
CA MET A 72 -4.33 -12.09 -9.76
C MET A 72 -5.73 -12.61 -10.13
N VAL A 73 -6.06 -13.83 -9.74
CA VAL A 73 -7.39 -14.43 -9.96
C VAL A 73 -8.47 -13.67 -9.18
N CYS A 74 -8.21 -13.33 -7.91
CA CYS A 74 -9.14 -12.57 -7.08
C CYS A 74 -9.40 -11.17 -7.63
N LEU A 75 -8.35 -10.45 -8.05
CA LEU A 75 -8.48 -9.12 -8.66
C LEU A 75 -9.30 -9.17 -9.94
N ALA A 76 -9.04 -10.15 -10.82
CA ALA A 76 -9.82 -10.33 -12.04
C ALA A 76 -11.29 -10.63 -11.76
N SER A 77 -11.57 -11.50 -10.78
CA SER A 77 -12.94 -11.82 -10.36
C SER A 77 -13.68 -10.60 -9.79
N LEU A 78 -13.00 -9.79 -8.96
CA LEU A 78 -13.58 -8.58 -8.39
C LEU A 78 -13.88 -7.55 -9.49
N ALA A 79 -12.93 -7.31 -10.38
CA ALA A 79 -13.10 -6.43 -11.54
C ALA A 79 -14.28 -6.87 -12.42
N ALA A 80 -14.44 -8.18 -12.65
CA ALA A 80 -15.55 -8.74 -13.42
C ALA A 80 -16.92 -8.45 -12.81
N VAL A 81 -17.07 -8.60 -11.48
CA VAL A 81 -18.32 -8.28 -10.77
C VAL A 81 -18.65 -6.78 -10.86
N HIS A 82 -17.63 -5.94 -10.80
CA HIS A 82 -17.77 -4.48 -10.97
C HIS A 82 -17.84 -4.02 -12.43
N LYS A 83 -17.72 -4.93 -13.40
CA LYS A 83 -17.77 -4.65 -14.85
C LYS A 83 -16.71 -3.64 -15.30
N VAL A 84 -15.53 -3.69 -14.69
CA VAL A 84 -14.37 -2.84 -15.03
C VAL A 84 -13.25 -3.70 -15.60
N SER A 85 -12.50 -3.16 -16.56
CA SER A 85 -11.31 -3.85 -17.10
C SER A 85 -10.12 -3.54 -16.20
N MET A 86 -9.57 -4.57 -15.54
CA MET A 86 -8.39 -4.39 -14.69
C MET A 86 -7.17 -3.89 -15.48
N GLU A 87 -7.01 -4.32 -16.74
CA GLU A 87 -5.93 -3.90 -17.62
C GLU A 87 -6.07 -2.42 -17.99
N ALA A 88 -7.26 -1.98 -18.39
CA ALA A 88 -7.49 -0.58 -18.72
C ALA A 88 -7.31 0.35 -17.49
N CYS A 89 -7.72 -0.11 -16.30
CA CYS A 89 -7.46 0.61 -15.05
C CYS A 89 -5.96 0.71 -14.76
N ALA A 90 -5.21 -0.38 -14.95
CA ALA A 90 -3.77 -0.42 -14.75
C ALA A 90 -3.02 0.53 -15.70
N ASP A 91 -3.37 0.52 -16.99
CA ASP A 91 -2.79 1.43 -17.99
C ASP A 91 -3.12 2.91 -17.69
N THR A 92 -4.38 3.19 -17.33
CA THR A 92 -4.82 4.55 -16.98
C THR A 92 -4.05 5.09 -15.78
N GLU A 93 -3.86 4.25 -14.76
CA GLU A 93 -3.15 4.64 -13.55
C GLU A 93 -1.66 4.84 -13.82
N LEU A 94 -1.01 3.95 -14.56
CA LEU A 94 0.40 4.11 -14.92
C LEU A 94 0.64 5.41 -15.71
N LEU A 95 -0.22 5.73 -16.68
CA LEU A 95 -0.16 7.00 -17.41
C LEU A 95 -0.37 8.22 -16.50
N ARG A 96 -1.27 8.11 -15.50
CA ARG A 96 -1.53 9.17 -14.54
C ARG A 96 -0.35 9.40 -13.59
N ILE A 97 0.38 8.36 -13.20
CA ILE A 97 1.51 8.50 -12.26
C ILE A 97 2.84 8.79 -12.95
N ASP A 98 2.96 8.54 -14.27
CA ASP A 98 4.20 8.78 -15.01
C ASP A 98 4.39 10.23 -15.49
N ASN A 99 3.37 11.10 -15.41
CA ASN A 99 3.62 12.52 -15.70
C ASN A 99 4.43 13.21 -14.59
N GLU A 100 5.27 14.16 -14.98
CA GLU A 100 6.22 14.85 -14.09
C GLU A 100 5.55 15.54 -12.90
N GLU A 101 4.37 16.14 -13.08
CA GLU A 101 3.66 16.80 -11.99
C GLU A 101 3.27 15.79 -10.89
N THR A 102 2.74 14.63 -11.29
CA THR A 102 2.32 13.59 -10.36
C THR A 102 3.53 12.91 -9.73
N LYS A 103 4.59 12.60 -10.51
CA LYS A 103 5.85 12.08 -9.98
C LYS A 103 6.46 13.02 -8.94
N ALA A 104 6.48 14.33 -9.18
CA ALA A 104 6.98 15.30 -8.22
C ALA A 104 6.19 15.28 -6.90
N LYS A 105 4.85 15.21 -6.97
CA LYS A 105 3.99 15.08 -5.78
C LYS A 105 4.24 13.78 -5.02
N ILE A 106 4.41 12.66 -5.73
CA ILE A 106 4.71 11.34 -5.15
C ILE A 106 6.06 11.39 -4.43
N ARG A 107 7.10 11.92 -5.10
CA ARG A 107 8.44 12.10 -4.52
C ARG A 107 8.40 12.98 -3.26
N GLN A 108 7.66 14.09 -3.28
CA GLN A 108 7.51 14.96 -2.12
C GLN A 108 6.84 14.22 -0.94
N LYS A 109 5.72 13.52 -1.19
CA LYS A 109 5.05 12.72 -0.15
C LYS A 109 5.98 11.65 0.41
N HIS A 110 6.74 10.98 -0.46
CA HIS A 110 7.70 9.96 -0.06
C HIS A 110 8.82 10.54 0.81
N ALA A 111 9.38 11.70 0.45
CA ALA A 111 10.45 12.35 1.23
C ALA A 111 9.99 12.78 2.64
N LEU A 112 8.68 12.96 2.84
CA LEU A 112 8.09 13.26 4.15
C LEU A 112 7.77 12.00 4.96
N LYS A 113 7.85 10.80 4.36
CA LYS A 113 7.69 9.55 5.12
C LYS A 113 8.85 9.49 6.12
N PRO A 114 8.58 9.43 7.43
CA PRO A 114 9.65 9.27 8.39
C PRO A 114 10.36 7.93 8.15
N ASN A 115 11.67 7.93 8.37
CA ASN A 115 12.56 6.79 8.10
C ASN A 115 12.40 5.70 9.18
N PHE A 116 11.19 5.20 9.33
CA PHE A 116 10.83 4.04 10.12
C PHE A 116 10.73 2.91 9.10
N GLY A 117 11.67 1.97 9.08
CA GLY A 117 11.72 0.88 8.11
C GLY A 117 10.42 0.06 8.03
N GLY A 118 9.44 0.55 7.26
CA GLY A 118 8.11 -0.01 7.12
C GLY A 118 7.04 0.49 8.12
N ILE A 119 5.77 0.20 7.80
CA ILE A 119 4.60 0.52 8.63
C ILE A 119 4.69 -0.20 10.00
N ALA A 120 5.42 -1.31 10.11
CA ALA A 120 5.69 -1.98 11.39
C ALA A 120 6.41 -1.08 12.41
N ALA A 121 7.32 -0.22 11.95
CA ALA A 121 7.97 0.76 12.80
C ALA A 121 7.09 2.01 13.03
N ALA A 122 6.15 2.32 12.13
CA ALA A 122 5.09 3.31 12.35
C ALA A 122 4.00 2.83 13.34
N ALA A 123 3.71 1.53 13.41
CA ALA A 123 2.78 0.94 14.39
C ALA A 123 3.27 1.13 15.84
N ARG A 124 4.59 1.25 16.03
CA ARG A 124 5.20 1.61 17.32
C ARG A 124 4.84 3.03 17.78
N TRP A 125 4.56 3.95 16.85
CA TRP A 125 4.12 5.32 17.15
C TRP A 125 2.65 5.45 17.54
N PHE A 126 1.80 4.53 17.09
CA PHE A 126 0.38 4.53 17.45
C PHE A 126 0.08 3.88 18.81
N LYS A 127 1.06 3.17 19.41
CA LYS A 127 0.88 2.43 20.68
C LYS A 127 1.53 3.06 21.91
N GLU A 128 2.44 4.03 21.77
CA GLU A 128 3.02 4.71 22.94
C GLU A 128 2.49 6.15 23.06
N PRO A 129 1.92 6.54 24.22
CA PRO A 129 1.61 7.94 24.45
C PRO A 129 2.93 8.73 24.41
N LEU A 130 2.96 9.79 23.59
CA LEU A 130 4.09 10.72 23.53
C LEU A 130 4.37 11.24 24.95
N ARG A 131 5.45 10.76 25.55
CA ARG A 131 5.99 11.30 26.80
C ARG A 131 6.90 12.45 26.45
N THR A 132 6.69 13.60 27.07
CA THR A 132 7.67 14.68 26.98
C THR A 132 8.97 14.27 27.68
N LEU A 133 10.08 14.96 27.37
CA LEU A 133 11.39 14.77 28.04
C LEU A 133 11.34 14.94 29.58
N LYS A 134 10.21 15.36 30.14
CA LYS A 134 9.96 15.50 31.59
C LYS A 134 9.04 14.43 32.19
N GLY A 135 8.57 13.46 31.40
CA GLY A 135 7.78 12.33 31.91
C GLY A 135 6.28 12.55 32.03
N ASP A 136 5.76 13.73 31.65
CA ASP A 136 4.32 13.98 31.64
C ASP A 136 3.65 13.39 30.39
N VAL A 137 2.52 12.70 30.62
CA VAL A 137 1.67 12.11 29.57
C VAL A 137 0.81 13.21 28.94
N ILE A 138 1.01 13.49 27.66
CA ILE A 138 0.12 14.37 26.89
C ILE A 138 -0.82 13.48 26.07
N PHE A 139 -2.13 13.53 26.36
CA PHE A 139 -3.12 13.02 25.42
C PHE A 139 -3.21 14.02 24.25
N ALA A 140 -2.56 13.71 23.14
CA ALA A 140 -2.79 14.43 21.90
C ALA A 140 -4.16 14.00 21.35
N SER A 141 -5.23 14.63 21.83
CA SER A 141 -6.51 14.62 21.15
C SER A 141 -6.36 15.38 19.84
N VAL A 142 -5.95 14.69 18.77
CA VAL A 142 -6.07 15.21 17.41
C VAL A 142 -7.55 15.17 17.07
N LYS A 143 -8.21 16.33 17.14
CA LYS A 143 -9.53 16.50 16.53
C LYS A 143 -9.37 16.31 15.03
N ILE A 144 -10.03 15.29 14.48
CA ILE A 144 -10.30 15.17 13.05
C ILE A 144 -11.35 16.26 12.73
N PRO A 145 -11.08 17.24 11.86
CA PRO A 145 -12.13 18.13 11.41
C PRO A 145 -13.12 17.34 10.56
N GLY A 146 -14.41 17.51 10.86
CA GLY A 146 -15.52 16.88 10.15
C GLY A 146 -15.82 17.49 8.79
#